data_AF-A0A1M7H769-F1
#
_entry.id   AF-A0A1M7H769-F1
#
_cell.length_a   1.000
_cell.length_b   1.000
_cell.length_c   1.000
_cell.angle_alpha   90.00
_cell.angle_beta   90.00
_cell.angle_gamma   90.00
#
_symmetry.space_group_name_H-M   'P 1'
#
loop_
_entity.id
_entity.type
_entity.pdbx_description
1 polymer ?
#
loop_
_entity_poly.entity_id
_entity_poly.type
_entity_poly.pdbx_seq_one_letter_code
_entity_poly.pdbx_strand_id
1 'polypeptide(L)'
;MPGVNITQSTGAPGDNIEVRIRGNGTIGNNNPLYVVDGIPTREITFLNPSDIKSMTVLKDASAASIYGSRAAGGVIVIETKNGSDRSGIQVSYFTGIQKVQNLPTMLNAEQYMQTVENAWDNAGYEGTNPYIEDRNRSDFADVDYLDELFELGRTQSAQVTASGGNEDTDYFLSAGYFGQDGPVVYDNDQYRRFNFRSNVNSNLNDRLKVGANLQASYEYKDRISSSGDSPGIIRHAFLRPPIIPVRKDPSDPTYSEEDPFTDLPFFQGPDSYESSKYEFSQNPIALAYFTDDAARTFKTFGNIFAEYSF
;
A
#
# COMPACT_ATOMS: atom_id res chain seq x y z
N MET A 1 -19.22 11.47 -5.03
CA MET A 1 -19.30 12.80 -5.70
C MET A 1 -19.25 12.59 -7.21
N PRO A 2 -20.16 13.16 -8.01
CA PRO A 2 -20.10 13.02 -9.47
C PRO A 2 -18.83 13.67 -10.04
N GLY A 3 -18.17 13.02 -11.00
CA GLY A 3 -17.01 13.57 -11.72
C GLY A 3 -15.69 13.57 -10.97
N VAL A 4 -15.58 12.85 -9.84
CA VAL A 4 -14.31 12.54 -9.18
C VAL A 4 -14.13 11.03 -9.24
N ASN A 5 -13.07 10.57 -9.90
CA ASN A 5 -12.69 9.17 -9.92
C ASN A 5 -11.55 8.96 -8.92
N ILE A 6 -11.71 7.97 -8.04
CA ILE A 6 -10.74 7.60 -7.01
C ILE A 6 -10.42 6.14 -7.25
N THR A 7 -9.19 5.85 -7.64
CA THR A 7 -8.74 4.50 -7.95
C THR A 7 -7.57 4.14 -7.06
N GLN A 8 -7.71 3.05 -6.32
CA GLN A 8 -6.60 2.38 -5.67
C GLN A 8 -6.19 1.24 -6.61
N SER A 9 -5.02 1.36 -7.23
CA SER A 9 -4.55 0.40 -8.24
C SER A 9 -4.07 -0.92 -7.62
N THR A 10 -3.77 -0.92 -6.33
CA THR A 10 -3.18 -2.06 -5.61
C THR A 10 -3.81 -2.19 -4.21
N GLY A 11 -3.79 -3.39 -3.66
CA GLY A 11 -4.19 -3.64 -2.26
C GLY A 11 -3.08 -3.41 -1.24
N ALA A 12 -1.89 -2.97 -1.68
CA ALA A 12 -0.71 -2.87 -0.81
C ALA A 12 -0.90 -1.80 0.29
N PRO A 13 -0.49 -2.09 1.53
CA PRO A 13 -0.56 -1.12 2.62
C PRO A 13 0.20 0.16 2.31
N GLY A 14 -0.44 1.29 2.61
CA GLY A 14 0.15 2.62 2.40
C GLY A 14 0.38 3.00 0.93
N ASP A 15 -0.18 2.28 -0.05
CA ASP A 15 -0.12 2.71 -1.45
C ASP A 15 -0.98 3.94 -1.73
N ASN A 16 -0.46 4.76 -2.64
CA ASN A 16 -1.08 6.04 -2.96
C ASN A 16 -2.43 5.81 -3.64
N ILE A 17 -3.44 6.55 -3.19
CA ILE A 17 -4.74 6.61 -3.85
C ILE A 17 -4.64 7.61 -5.02
N GLU A 18 -4.97 7.17 -6.23
CA GLU A 18 -5.00 8.02 -7.40
C GLU A 18 -6.34 8.76 -7.46
N VAL A 19 -6.30 10.10 -7.44
CA VAL A 19 -7.49 10.95 -7.54
C VAL A 19 -7.49 11.70 -8.87
N ARG A 20 -8.59 11.61 -9.61
CA ARG A 20 -8.81 12.26 -10.91
C ARG A 20 -10.10 13.06 -10.86
N ILE A 21 -10.02 14.36 -11.10
CA ILE A 21 -11.19 15.24 -11.18
C ILE A 21 -11.49 15.47 -12.67
N ARG A 22 -12.72 15.13 -13.10
CA ARG A 22 -13.20 15.24 -14.49
C ARG A 22 -12.46 14.37 -15.52
N GLY A 23 -11.92 13.22 -15.08
CA GLY A 23 -11.20 12.30 -15.96
C GLY A 23 -9.82 12.82 -16.39
N ASN A 24 -9.30 12.31 -17.50
CA ASN A 24 -7.96 12.68 -17.98
C ASN A 24 -8.04 13.93 -18.88
N GLY A 25 -7.62 15.08 -18.34
CA GLY A 25 -7.61 16.37 -19.05
C GLY A 25 -6.27 16.72 -19.69
N THR A 26 -5.21 15.95 -19.43
CA THR A 26 -3.87 16.14 -19.98
C THR A 26 -3.20 14.78 -20.22
N ILE A 27 -2.23 14.76 -21.12
CA ILE A 27 -1.41 13.59 -21.46
C ILE A 27 -0.28 13.40 -20.41
N GLY A 28 0.01 14.43 -19.60
CA GLY A 28 1.00 14.40 -18.53
C GLY A 28 0.40 14.15 -17.13
N ASN A 29 1.05 14.70 -16.09
CA ASN A 29 0.57 14.58 -14.72
C ASN A 29 -0.74 15.38 -14.50
N ASN A 30 -1.82 14.67 -14.18
CA ASN A 30 -3.14 15.24 -13.91
C ASN A 30 -3.56 15.12 -12.42
N ASN A 31 -2.60 15.05 -11.49
CA ASN A 31 -2.90 15.00 -10.05
C ASN A 31 -3.51 16.35 -9.60
N PRO A 32 -4.56 16.34 -8.77
CA PRO A 32 -5.14 17.57 -8.25
C PRO A 32 -4.16 18.29 -7.33
N LEU A 33 -4.35 19.60 -7.19
CA LEU A 33 -3.68 20.39 -6.17
C LEU A 33 -4.46 20.26 -4.86
N TYR A 34 -3.77 19.90 -3.76
CA TYR A 34 -4.37 19.93 -2.42
C TYR A 34 -4.05 21.27 -1.77
N VAL A 35 -4.99 21.84 -1.04
CA VAL A 35 -4.79 23.07 -0.27
C VAL A 35 -5.22 22.78 1.15
N VAL A 36 -4.27 22.73 2.08
CA VAL A 36 -4.53 22.42 3.49
C VAL A 36 -4.38 23.71 4.28
N ASP A 37 -5.46 24.16 4.93
CA ASP A 37 -5.49 25.41 5.70
C ASP A 37 -4.92 26.63 4.92
N GLY A 38 -5.22 26.71 3.62
CA GLY A 38 -4.79 27.78 2.72
C GLY A 38 -3.40 27.59 2.09
N ILE A 39 -2.64 26.58 2.48
CA ILE A 39 -1.30 26.32 1.95
C ILE A 39 -1.37 25.20 0.89
N PRO A 40 -0.90 25.44 -0.35
CA PRO A 40 -0.94 24.45 -1.41
C PRO A 40 0.14 23.36 -1.22
N THR A 41 -0.26 22.10 -1.33
CA THR A 41 0.58 20.90 -1.31
C THR A 41 0.18 19.93 -2.44
N ARG A 42 1.12 19.10 -2.89
CA ARG A 42 0.85 18.04 -3.87
C ARG A 42 0.61 16.68 -3.23
N GLU A 43 0.87 16.56 -1.94
CA GLU A 43 0.71 15.33 -1.16
C GLU A 43 -0.21 15.58 0.02
N ILE A 44 -0.97 14.56 0.40
CA ILE A 44 -1.91 14.62 1.52
C ILE A 44 -1.69 13.47 2.53
N THR A 45 -0.71 12.60 2.28
CA THR A 45 -0.46 11.41 3.11
C THR A 45 -0.03 11.74 4.54
N PHE A 46 0.45 12.95 4.80
CA PHE A 46 0.76 13.43 6.15
C PHE A 46 -0.48 13.80 6.97
N LEU A 47 -1.64 14.00 6.34
CA LEU A 47 -2.83 14.45 7.04
C LEU A 47 -3.61 13.26 7.60
N ASN A 48 -4.02 13.39 8.86
CA ASN A 48 -4.90 12.42 9.49
C ASN A 48 -6.36 12.73 9.11
N PRO A 49 -7.12 11.77 8.54
CA PRO A 49 -8.53 11.99 8.17
C PRO A 49 -9.40 12.46 9.34
N SER A 50 -9.11 12.02 10.57
CA SER A 50 -9.87 12.40 11.76
C SER A 50 -9.71 13.88 12.13
N ASP A 51 -8.68 14.55 11.63
CA ASP A 51 -8.41 15.97 11.85
C ASP A 51 -9.07 16.87 10.79
N ILE A 52 -9.67 16.28 9.75
CA ILE A 52 -10.35 17.03 8.69
C ILE A 52 -11.70 17.53 9.22
N LYS A 53 -11.95 18.83 9.10
CA LYS A 53 -13.24 19.45 9.39
C LYS A 53 -14.11 19.42 8.14
N SER A 54 -13.55 19.85 7.01
CA SER A 54 -14.27 19.89 5.73
C SER A 54 -13.32 19.60 4.57
N MET A 55 -13.86 19.01 3.51
CA MET A 55 -13.16 18.81 2.24
C MET A 55 -14.05 19.33 1.11
N THR A 56 -13.56 20.34 0.40
CA THR A 56 -14.24 20.98 -0.72
C THR A 56 -13.49 20.74 -2.00
N VAL A 57 -14.18 20.18 -3.00
CA VAL A 57 -13.60 19.90 -4.31
C VAL A 57 -14.02 20.98 -5.29
N LEU A 58 -13.07 21.80 -5.71
CA LEU A 58 -13.25 22.83 -6.74
C LEU A 58 -13.03 22.19 -8.11
N LYS A 59 -14.14 21.96 -8.81
CA LYS A 59 -14.15 21.27 -10.11
C LYS A 59 -14.08 22.24 -11.27
N ASP A 60 -14.61 23.45 -11.10
CA ASP A 60 -14.72 24.45 -12.15
C ASP A 60 -13.46 25.30 -12.29
N ALA A 61 -13.10 25.62 -13.54
CA ALA A 61 -11.96 26.45 -13.85
C ALA A 61 -12.06 27.85 -13.22
N SER A 62 -13.27 28.40 -13.04
CA SER A 62 -13.49 29.69 -12.39
C SER A 62 -13.27 29.65 -10.87
N ALA A 63 -13.59 28.54 -10.21
CA ALA A 63 -13.36 28.37 -8.78
C ALA A 63 -11.89 27.98 -8.48
N ALA A 64 -11.28 27.23 -9.40
CA ALA A 64 -9.91 26.75 -9.30
C ALA A 64 -8.86 27.80 -9.76
N SER A 65 -9.24 28.79 -10.56
CA SER A 65 -8.33 29.81 -11.13
C SER A 65 -7.61 30.66 -10.08
N ILE A 66 -8.18 30.79 -8.88
CA ILE A 66 -7.56 31.49 -7.75
C ILE A 66 -6.22 30.83 -7.37
N TYR A 67 -6.08 29.52 -7.60
CA TYR A 67 -4.86 28.74 -7.33
C TYR A 67 -3.91 28.62 -8.54
N GLY A 68 -4.23 29.32 -9.64
CA GLY A 68 -3.36 29.48 -10.81
C GLY A 68 -3.19 28.22 -11.67
N SER A 69 -2.12 28.18 -12.46
CA SER A 69 -1.85 27.11 -13.44
C SER A 69 -1.69 25.71 -12.82
N ARG A 70 -1.37 25.64 -11.52
CA ARG A 70 -1.27 24.37 -10.77
C ARG A 70 -2.62 23.69 -10.52
N ALA A 71 -3.72 24.41 -10.76
CA ALA A 71 -5.09 23.97 -10.57
C ALA A 71 -5.73 23.31 -11.80
N ALA A 72 -4.94 23.08 -12.87
CA ALA A 72 -5.43 22.49 -14.12
C ALA A 72 -6.08 21.10 -13.95
N GLY A 73 -5.61 20.32 -12.97
CA GLY A 73 -6.18 19.02 -12.59
C GLY A 73 -7.31 19.09 -11.55
N GLY A 74 -7.78 20.30 -11.21
CA GLY A 74 -8.72 20.57 -10.12
C GLY A 74 -8.04 20.82 -8.77
N VAL A 75 -8.80 21.37 -7.81
CA VAL A 75 -8.29 21.72 -6.47
C VAL A 75 -9.14 21.06 -5.39
N ILE A 76 -8.49 20.46 -4.40
CA ILE A 76 -9.13 19.90 -3.21
C ILE A 76 -8.70 20.77 -2.03
N VAL A 77 -9.62 21.58 -1.54
CA VAL A 77 -9.43 22.43 -0.36
C VAL A 77 -9.83 21.64 0.87
N ILE A 78 -8.93 21.55 1.84
CA ILE A 78 -9.11 20.84 3.08
C ILE A 78 -8.97 21.85 4.21
N GLU A 79 -10.04 21.99 4.97
CA GLU A 79 -10.02 22.70 6.23
C GLU A 79 -9.93 21.67 7.35
N THR A 80 -9.03 21.94 8.26
CA THR A 80 -8.82 21.08 9.41
C THR A 80 -9.63 21.56 10.62
N LYS A 81 -9.75 20.70 11.64
CA LYS A 81 -10.42 21.04 12.89
C LYS A 81 -9.60 22.08 13.65
N ASN A 82 -10.30 23.07 14.20
CA ASN A 82 -9.77 24.12 15.08
C ASN A 82 -10.34 23.93 16.49
N GLY A 83 -9.88 24.75 17.44
CA GLY A 83 -10.43 24.75 18.79
C GLY A 83 -11.93 25.06 18.81
N SER A 84 -12.61 24.52 19.81
CA SER A 84 -14.05 24.70 20.03
C SER A 84 -14.30 25.25 21.42
N ASP A 85 -15.33 26.09 21.59
CA ASP A 85 -15.73 26.65 22.90
C ASP A 85 -16.01 25.56 23.96
N ARG A 86 -16.34 24.36 23.50
CA ARG A 86 -16.48 23.19 24.36
C ARG A 86 -15.15 22.46 24.45
N SER A 87 -14.58 22.43 25.64
CA SER A 87 -13.45 21.57 25.96
C SER A 87 -13.93 20.11 25.93
N GLY A 88 -13.25 19.28 25.14
CA GLY A 88 -13.57 17.87 24.98
C GLY A 88 -12.35 17.07 24.60
N ILE A 89 -12.27 15.86 25.14
CA ILE A 89 -11.29 14.86 24.74
C ILE A 89 -12.06 13.77 24.01
N GLN A 90 -11.65 13.45 22.80
CA GLN A 90 -12.19 12.35 22.03
C GLN A 90 -11.08 11.31 21.81
N VAL A 91 -11.39 10.08 22.19
CA VAL A 91 -10.55 8.91 21.91
C VAL A 91 -11.28 8.07 20.87
N SER A 92 -10.58 7.68 19.82
CA SER A 92 -11.09 6.77 18.80
C SER A 92 -10.11 5.62 18.62
N TYR A 93 -10.61 4.40 18.72
CA TYR A 93 -9.83 3.20 18.52
C TYR A 93 -10.57 2.28 17.56
N PHE A 94 -9.85 1.73 16.60
CA PHE A 94 -10.36 0.78 15.62
C PHE A 94 -9.33 -0.32 15.40
N THR A 95 -9.83 -1.54 15.24
CA THR A 95 -9.04 -2.67 14.77
C THR A 95 -9.85 -3.43 13.73
N GLY A 96 -9.16 -3.99 12.73
CA GLY A 96 -9.75 -4.75 11.65
C GLY A 96 -8.83 -5.88 11.20
N ILE A 97 -9.44 -6.88 10.58
CA ILE A 97 -8.76 -7.99 9.91
C ILE A 97 -9.02 -7.84 8.42
N GLN A 98 -7.98 -8.02 7.62
CA GLN A 98 -8.03 -7.95 6.16
C GLN A 98 -7.79 -9.35 5.61
N LYS A 99 -8.66 -9.80 4.71
CA LYS A 99 -8.52 -11.06 3.99
C LYS A 99 -8.64 -10.78 2.50
N VAL A 100 -7.71 -11.32 1.71
CA VAL A 100 -7.79 -11.24 0.25
C VAL A 100 -9.02 -12.00 -0.23
N GLN A 101 -9.82 -11.38 -1.10
CA GLN A 101 -11.05 -11.94 -1.65
C GLN A 101 -10.96 -12.04 -3.18
N ASN A 102 -11.80 -12.91 -3.75
CA ASN A 102 -11.87 -13.14 -5.21
C ASN A 102 -10.57 -13.69 -5.81
N LEU A 103 -9.83 -14.51 -5.05
CA LEU A 103 -8.73 -15.30 -5.59
C LEU A 103 -9.31 -16.37 -6.55
N PRO A 104 -8.74 -16.54 -7.76
CA PRO A 104 -9.15 -17.63 -8.63
C PRO A 104 -8.74 -18.97 -8.01
N THR A 105 -9.50 -20.01 -8.31
CA THR A 105 -9.13 -21.37 -7.93
C THR A 105 -8.02 -21.87 -8.86
N MET A 106 -6.87 -22.18 -8.29
CA MET A 106 -5.72 -22.71 -9.02
C MET A 106 -5.89 -24.20 -9.31
N LEU A 107 -5.17 -24.69 -10.32
CA LEU A 107 -5.09 -26.12 -10.59
C LEU A 107 -4.26 -26.79 -9.48
N ASN A 108 -4.69 -27.95 -9.02
CA ASN A 108 -3.85 -28.82 -8.19
C ASN A 108 -2.80 -29.54 -9.06
N ALA A 109 -1.85 -30.24 -8.42
CA ALA A 109 -0.79 -30.99 -9.09
C ALA A 109 -1.29 -31.94 -10.18
N GLU A 110 -2.33 -32.73 -9.91
CA GLU A 110 -2.89 -33.69 -10.88
C GLU A 110 -3.50 -33.00 -12.10
N GLN A 111 -4.31 -31.96 -11.87
CA GLN A 111 -4.94 -31.17 -12.92
C GLN A 111 -3.91 -30.41 -13.77
N TYR A 112 -2.87 -29.87 -13.14
CA TYR A 112 -1.77 -29.22 -13.83
C TYR A 112 -1.06 -30.20 -14.76
N MET A 113 -0.67 -31.38 -14.25
CA MET A 113 -0.01 -32.42 -15.05
C MET A 113 -0.88 -32.93 -16.20
N GLN A 114 -2.19 -33.09 -15.98
CA GLN A 114 -3.13 -33.44 -17.04
C GLN A 114 -3.25 -32.34 -18.10
N THR A 115 -3.22 -31.07 -17.69
CA THR A 115 -3.31 -29.92 -18.60
C THR A 115 -2.05 -29.80 -19.47
N VAL A 116 -0.87 -30.00 -18.90
CA VAL A 116 0.40 -30.04 -19.63
C VAL A 116 0.43 -31.20 -20.62
N GLU A 117 -0.12 -32.36 -20.26
CA GLU A 117 -0.25 -33.50 -21.18
C GLU A 117 -1.18 -33.20 -22.36
N ASN A 118 -2.38 -32.69 -22.08
CA ASN A 118 -3.31 -32.30 -23.12
C ASN A 118 -2.71 -31.23 -24.04
N ALA A 119 -1.88 -30.32 -23.51
CA ALA A 119 -1.19 -29.31 -24.31
C ALA A 119 -0.13 -29.92 -25.23
N TRP A 120 0.63 -30.91 -24.76
CA TRP A 120 1.61 -31.66 -25.55
C TRP A 120 0.94 -32.41 -26.72
N ASP A 121 -0.13 -33.15 -26.42
CA ASP A 121 -0.90 -33.90 -27.42
C ASP A 121 -1.51 -32.97 -28.48
N ASN A 122 -2.08 -31.84 -28.05
CA ASN A 122 -2.70 -30.86 -28.96
C ASN A 122 -1.67 -30.13 -29.83
N ALA A 123 -0.42 -30.01 -29.39
CA ALA A 123 0.66 -29.43 -30.19
C ALA A 123 1.16 -30.36 -31.30
N GLY A 124 0.73 -31.62 -31.31
CA GLY A 124 1.11 -32.62 -32.31
C GLY A 124 2.53 -33.13 -32.15
N TYR A 125 3.11 -33.02 -30.95
CA TYR A 125 4.40 -33.63 -30.65
C TYR A 125 4.28 -35.15 -30.62
N GLU A 126 5.22 -35.86 -31.24
CA GLU A 126 5.32 -37.31 -31.17
C GLU A 126 6.21 -37.73 -29.99
N GLY A 127 5.76 -38.70 -29.19
CA GLY A 127 6.51 -39.23 -28.04
C GLY A 127 5.84 -38.96 -26.69
N THR A 128 6.39 -39.55 -25.63
CA THR A 128 5.92 -39.33 -24.26
C THR A 128 6.34 -37.96 -23.78
N ASN A 129 5.39 -37.21 -23.21
CA ASN A 129 5.67 -35.93 -22.60
C ASN A 129 6.68 -36.09 -21.44
N PRO A 130 7.81 -35.37 -21.46
CA PRO A 130 8.81 -35.44 -20.40
C PRO A 130 8.25 -35.18 -18.99
N TYR A 131 7.19 -34.37 -18.87
CA TYR A 131 6.52 -34.13 -17.59
C TYR A 131 5.81 -35.39 -17.06
N ILE A 132 5.24 -36.23 -17.92
CA ILE A 132 4.52 -37.43 -17.51
C ILE A 132 5.45 -38.56 -17.09
N GLU A 133 6.65 -38.64 -17.67
CA GLU A 133 7.70 -39.56 -17.18
C GLU A 133 8.02 -39.29 -15.70
N ASP A 134 7.93 -38.03 -15.29
CA ASP A 134 8.20 -37.58 -13.94
C ASP A 134 6.97 -37.66 -13.02
N ARG A 135 5.80 -38.09 -13.49
CA ARG A 135 4.55 -38.12 -12.69
C ARG A 135 4.66 -38.93 -11.39
N ASN A 136 5.59 -39.89 -11.32
CA ASN A 136 5.81 -40.74 -10.14
C ASN A 136 6.95 -40.26 -9.23
N ARG A 137 7.48 -39.06 -9.47
CA ARG A 137 8.50 -38.44 -8.62
C ARG A 137 7.99 -38.24 -7.20
N SER A 138 8.81 -38.60 -6.22
CA SER A 138 8.48 -38.47 -4.80
C SER A 138 8.71 -37.05 -4.25
N ASP A 139 9.44 -36.22 -4.99
CA ASP A 139 9.78 -34.83 -4.65
C ASP A 139 8.80 -33.80 -5.23
N PHE A 140 7.73 -34.27 -5.90
CA PHE A 140 6.61 -33.42 -6.30
C PHE A 140 5.73 -33.06 -5.09
N ALA A 141 5.28 -31.82 -5.09
CA ALA A 141 4.35 -31.30 -4.11
C ALA A 141 2.97 -31.04 -4.74
N ASP A 142 2.01 -30.62 -3.92
CA ASP A 142 0.73 -30.08 -4.36
C ASP A 142 0.49 -28.77 -3.59
N VAL A 143 1.04 -27.69 -4.13
CA VAL A 143 1.12 -26.39 -3.45
C VAL A 143 0.15 -25.41 -4.10
N ASP A 144 -0.75 -24.84 -3.29
CA ASP A 144 -1.48 -23.64 -3.66
C ASP A 144 -0.65 -22.40 -3.28
N TYR A 145 0.06 -21.85 -4.27
CA TYR A 145 0.91 -20.68 -4.06
C TYR A 145 0.15 -19.41 -3.69
N LEU A 146 -1.16 -19.30 -3.97
CA LEU A 146 -1.95 -18.15 -3.52
C LEU A 146 -2.29 -18.28 -2.04
N ASP A 147 -2.62 -19.49 -1.58
CA ASP A 147 -2.90 -19.74 -0.16
C ASP A 147 -1.61 -19.62 0.69
N GLU A 148 -0.47 -20.10 0.18
CA GLU A 148 0.83 -19.96 0.86
C GLU A 148 1.34 -18.50 0.88
N LEU A 149 1.00 -17.68 -0.12
CA LEU A 149 1.45 -16.29 -0.19
C LEU A 149 0.65 -15.37 0.72
N PHE A 150 -0.64 -15.64 0.91
CA PHE A 150 -1.55 -14.72 1.60
C PHE A 150 -1.94 -15.18 3.00
N GLU A 151 -1.78 -14.28 3.98
CA GLU A 151 -2.25 -14.44 5.34
C GLU A 151 -3.29 -13.38 5.73
N LEU A 152 -3.79 -13.46 6.97
CA LEU A 152 -4.73 -12.47 7.50
C LEU A 152 -3.97 -11.21 7.93
N GLY A 153 -4.08 -10.16 7.11
CA GLY A 153 -3.59 -8.84 7.45
C GLY A 153 -4.35 -8.21 8.63
N ARG A 154 -3.70 -7.30 9.35
CA ARG A 154 -4.27 -6.64 10.53
C ARG A 154 -4.16 -5.14 10.39
N THR A 155 -5.23 -4.43 10.77
CA THR A 155 -5.24 -2.97 10.80
C THR A 155 -5.60 -2.50 12.19
N GLN A 156 -4.94 -1.44 12.63
CA GLN A 156 -5.20 -0.78 13.89
C GLN A 156 -5.05 0.73 13.74
N SER A 157 -5.94 1.46 14.40
CA SER A 157 -5.92 2.91 14.44
C SER A 157 -6.26 3.36 15.83
N ALA A 158 -5.45 4.25 16.39
CA ALA A 158 -5.67 4.87 17.68
C ALA A 158 -5.49 6.38 17.52
N GLN A 159 -6.50 7.14 17.94
CA GLN A 159 -6.51 8.59 17.87
C GLN A 159 -6.91 9.16 19.21
N VAL A 160 -6.18 10.17 19.65
CA VAL A 160 -6.58 11.04 20.77
C VAL A 160 -6.60 12.46 20.26
N THR A 161 -7.74 13.12 20.40
CA THR A 161 -7.91 14.53 20.12
C THR A 161 -8.38 15.25 21.36
N ALA A 162 -7.80 16.42 21.61
CA ALA A 162 -8.22 17.35 22.65
C ALA A 162 -8.47 18.69 21.98
N SER A 163 -9.69 19.20 22.09
CA SER A 163 -10.06 20.52 21.58
C SER A 163 -10.73 21.31 22.67
N GLY A 164 -10.49 22.61 22.69
CA GLY A 164 -11.07 23.50 23.67
C GLY A 164 -10.72 24.95 23.36
N GLY A 165 -11.24 25.84 24.17
CA GLY A 165 -10.92 27.25 24.10
C GLY A 165 -11.79 28.07 25.03
N ASN A 166 -11.33 29.29 25.31
CA ASN A 166 -12.11 30.35 25.91
C ASN A 166 -12.17 31.54 24.93
N GLU A 167 -12.71 32.68 25.37
CA GLU A 167 -12.90 33.87 24.53
C GLU A 167 -11.57 34.41 23.94
N ASP A 168 -10.46 34.18 24.64
CA ASP A 168 -9.15 34.71 24.25
C ASP A 168 -8.27 33.67 23.55
N THR A 169 -8.48 32.37 23.74
CA THR A 169 -7.56 31.34 23.24
C THR A 169 -8.33 30.07 22.87
N ASP A 170 -8.11 29.60 21.64
CA ASP A 170 -8.59 28.31 21.17
C ASP A 170 -7.42 27.38 20.87
N TYR A 171 -7.60 26.09 21.17
CA TYR A 171 -6.59 25.07 20.94
C TYR A 171 -7.20 23.77 20.41
N PHE A 172 -6.41 23.09 19.58
CA PHE A 172 -6.66 21.76 19.07
C PHE A 172 -5.36 20.97 19.09
N LEU A 173 -5.34 19.87 19.82
CA LEU A 173 -4.23 18.93 19.90
C LEU A 173 -4.73 17.57 19.40
N SER A 174 -3.92 16.92 18.57
CA SER A 174 -4.26 15.62 18.01
C SER A 174 -3.03 14.76 17.88
N ALA A 175 -3.13 13.53 18.36
CA ALA A 175 -2.10 12.51 18.25
C ALA A 175 -2.74 11.21 17.75
N GLY A 176 -2.14 10.64 16.71
CA GLY A 176 -2.67 9.49 16.01
C GLY A 176 -1.61 8.46 15.68
N TYR A 177 -1.99 7.20 15.78
CA TYR A 177 -1.24 6.06 15.27
C TYR A 177 -2.14 5.26 14.34
N PHE A 178 -1.61 4.91 13.17
CA PHE A 178 -2.22 3.99 12.23
C PHE A 178 -1.19 2.92 11.88
N GLY A 179 -1.58 1.65 11.98
CA GLY A 179 -0.77 0.51 11.59
C GLY A 179 -1.60 -0.43 10.72
N GLN A 180 -0.99 -0.89 9.63
CA GLN A 180 -1.57 -1.87 8.73
C GLN A 180 -0.48 -2.86 8.35
N ASP A 181 -0.64 -4.10 8.79
CA ASP A 181 0.14 -5.24 8.33
C ASP A 181 -0.64 -5.82 7.16
N GLY A 182 0.02 -5.95 6.01
CA GLY A 182 -0.63 -6.42 4.80
C GLY A 182 -0.88 -7.92 4.84
N PRO A 183 -1.55 -8.45 3.81
CA PRO A 183 -1.91 -9.85 3.77
C PRO A 183 -0.80 -10.72 3.17
N VAL A 184 0.40 -10.23 2.88
CA VAL A 184 1.49 -11.08 2.35
C VAL A 184 2.33 -11.64 3.49
N VAL A 185 2.68 -12.92 3.40
CA VAL A 185 3.53 -13.60 4.41
C VAL A 185 4.88 -12.91 4.64
N TYR A 186 5.45 -13.15 5.83
CA TYR A 186 6.73 -12.61 6.32
C TYR A 186 6.73 -11.14 6.73
N ASP A 187 5.55 -10.49 6.85
CA ASP A 187 5.46 -9.15 7.44
C ASP A 187 6.27 -8.06 6.68
N ASN A 188 6.64 -8.32 5.41
CA ASN A 188 7.43 -7.40 4.57
C ASN A 188 6.55 -6.44 3.73
N ASP A 189 5.27 -6.29 4.10
CA ASP A 189 4.31 -5.38 3.48
C ASP A 189 3.60 -4.50 4.53
N GLN A 190 4.36 -3.92 5.45
CA GLN A 190 3.83 -3.16 6.58
C GLN A 190 3.75 -1.65 6.32
N TYR A 191 2.71 -1.01 6.84
CA TYR A 191 2.56 0.44 6.85
C TYR A 191 2.22 0.95 8.24
N ARG A 192 3.03 1.89 8.75
CA ARG A 192 2.83 2.50 10.07
C ARG A 192 2.99 4.00 9.96
N ARG A 193 2.07 4.75 10.55
CA ARG A 193 2.06 6.21 10.53
C ARG A 193 1.72 6.76 11.90
N PHE A 194 2.58 7.63 12.40
CA PHE A 194 2.34 8.45 13.58
C PHE A 194 2.11 9.89 13.13
N ASN A 195 1.04 10.50 13.60
CA ASN A 195 0.70 11.89 13.30
C ASN A 195 0.56 12.66 14.61
N PHE A 196 1.13 13.85 14.65
CA PHE A 196 0.94 14.82 15.71
C PHE A 196 0.53 16.15 15.08
N ARG A 197 -0.46 16.80 15.68
CA ARG A 197 -0.94 18.10 15.24
C ARG A 197 -1.26 18.97 16.45
N SER A 198 -0.87 20.22 16.36
CA SER A 198 -1.13 21.26 17.34
C SER A 198 -1.55 22.52 16.60
N ASN A 199 -2.74 23.01 16.90
CA ASN A 199 -3.23 24.31 16.44
C ASN A 199 -3.61 25.11 17.67
N VAL A 200 -3.00 26.27 17.85
CA VAL A 200 -3.25 27.18 18.97
C VAL A 200 -3.38 28.58 18.41
N ASN A 201 -4.50 29.24 18.68
CA ASN A 201 -4.69 30.65 18.37
C ASN A 201 -5.04 31.39 19.65
N SER A 202 -4.45 32.56 19.83
CA SER A 202 -4.65 33.38 21.03
C SER A 202 -4.74 34.85 20.65
N ASN A 203 -5.81 35.51 21.09
CA ASN A 203 -5.95 36.95 21.11
C ASN A 203 -5.29 37.44 22.40
N LEU A 204 -4.05 37.91 22.32
CA LEU A 204 -3.33 38.43 23.50
C LEU A 204 -3.99 39.72 24.02
N ASN A 205 -4.48 40.55 23.09
CA ASN A 205 -5.21 41.79 23.33
C ASN A 205 -6.10 42.08 22.11
N ASP A 206 -7.01 43.08 22.20
CA ASP A 206 -7.88 43.53 21.08
C ASP A 206 -7.12 43.90 19.79
N ARG A 207 -5.81 44.13 19.91
CA ARG A 207 -4.94 44.55 18.81
C ARG A 207 -3.93 43.51 18.38
N LEU A 208 -3.74 42.41 19.11
CA LEU A 208 -2.68 41.45 18.82
C LEU A 208 -3.22 40.03 18.90
N LYS A 209 -3.23 39.34 17.76
CA LYS A 209 -3.55 37.93 17.65
C LYS A 209 -2.31 37.15 17.24
N VAL A 210 -2.05 36.03 17.89
CA VAL A 210 -0.97 35.10 17.54
C VAL A 210 -1.54 33.72 17.29
N GLY A 211 -0.94 32.99 16.35
CA GLY A 211 -1.37 31.64 16.03
C GLY A 211 -0.21 30.76 15.60
N ALA A 212 -0.31 29.48 15.93
CA ALA A 212 0.62 28.44 15.54
C ALA A 212 -0.17 27.19 15.12
N ASN A 213 0.00 26.76 13.87
CA ASN A 213 -0.52 25.50 13.35
C ASN A 213 0.68 24.65 12.95
N LEU A 214 0.94 23.59 13.72
CA LEU A 214 2.07 22.70 13.60
C LEU A 214 1.57 21.27 13.39
N GLN A 215 2.22 20.56 12.48
CA GLN A 215 1.95 19.18 12.18
C GLN A 215 3.25 18.44 11.94
N ALA A 216 3.33 17.23 12.47
CA ALA A 216 4.43 16.31 12.26
C ALA A 216 3.88 14.92 11.96
N SER A 217 4.47 14.24 10.98
CA SER A 217 4.13 12.87 10.64
C SER A 217 5.40 12.05 10.49
N TYR A 218 5.42 10.88 11.10
CA TYR A 218 6.45 9.87 10.90
C TYR A 218 5.80 8.64 10.26
N GLU A 219 6.33 8.23 9.11
CA GLU A 219 5.84 7.12 8.32
C GLU A 219 6.94 6.06 8.19
N TYR A 220 6.58 4.81 8.46
CA TYR A 220 7.34 3.62 8.11
C TYR A 220 6.52 2.85 7.09
N LYS A 221 7.12 2.55 5.95
CA LYS A 221 6.49 1.76 4.90
C LYS A 221 7.48 0.71 4.43
N ASP A 222 7.11 -0.55 4.58
CA ASP A 222 7.75 -1.66 3.93
C ASP A 222 7.00 -1.98 2.64
N ARG A 223 7.72 -2.17 1.56
CA ARG A 223 7.13 -2.25 0.22
C ARG A 223 7.43 -3.59 -0.39
N ILE A 224 6.36 -4.31 -0.66
CA ILE A 224 6.41 -5.44 -1.58
C ILE A 224 5.84 -5.05 -2.94
N SER A 225 6.35 -5.65 -4.00
CA SER A 225 5.82 -5.41 -5.34
C SER A 225 4.40 -5.94 -5.46
N SER A 226 3.44 -5.03 -5.60
CA SER A 226 2.02 -5.36 -5.72
C SER A 226 1.48 -5.25 -7.15
N SER A 227 2.33 -4.92 -8.11
CA SER A 227 1.98 -4.77 -9.53
C SER A 227 3.20 -4.83 -10.44
N GLY A 228 3.01 -5.27 -11.68
CA GLY A 228 4.05 -5.30 -12.70
C GLY A 228 4.79 -6.64 -12.80
N ASP A 229 5.72 -6.71 -13.75
CA ASP A 229 6.41 -7.96 -14.11
C ASP A 229 7.66 -8.23 -13.27
N SER A 230 8.18 -7.23 -12.54
CA SER A 230 9.37 -7.42 -11.70
C SER A 230 9.33 -6.53 -10.45
N PRO A 231 9.48 -7.07 -9.23
CA PRO A 231 9.60 -8.50 -8.91
C PRO A 231 8.28 -9.29 -8.99
N GLY A 232 7.12 -8.65 -9.18
CA GLY A 232 5.90 -9.34 -9.64
C GLY A 232 5.41 -10.52 -8.78
N ILE A 233 5.42 -10.40 -7.46
CA ILE A 233 5.19 -11.53 -6.54
C ILE A 233 3.87 -12.27 -6.78
N ILE A 234 2.77 -11.52 -6.95
CA ILE A 234 1.43 -12.08 -7.19
C ILE A 234 1.40 -12.81 -8.54
N ARG A 235 2.06 -12.25 -9.56
CA ARG A 235 2.20 -12.90 -10.87
C ARG A 235 2.92 -14.23 -10.75
N HIS A 236 4.00 -14.28 -9.98
CA HIS A 236 4.73 -15.52 -9.76
C HIS A 236 3.88 -16.56 -9.01
N ALA A 237 3.05 -16.15 -8.05
CA ALA A 237 2.09 -17.07 -7.42
C ALA A 237 1.03 -17.62 -8.40
N PHE A 238 0.66 -16.87 -9.44
CA PHE A 238 -0.25 -17.38 -10.49
C PHE A 238 0.41 -18.33 -11.48
N LEU A 239 1.68 -18.09 -11.82
CA LEU A 239 2.36 -18.86 -12.88
C LEU A 239 3.08 -20.09 -12.34
N ARG A 240 3.39 -20.11 -11.04
CA ARG A 240 4.24 -21.16 -10.49
C ARG A 240 3.53 -22.51 -10.47
N PRO A 241 4.13 -23.57 -11.05
CA PRO A 241 3.54 -24.89 -11.07
C PRO A 241 3.29 -25.43 -9.65
N PRO A 242 2.09 -25.97 -9.34
CA PRO A 242 1.76 -26.50 -8.02
C PRO A 242 2.61 -27.72 -7.63
N ILE A 243 3.23 -28.38 -8.63
CA ILE A 243 4.10 -29.56 -8.46
C ILE A 243 5.46 -29.24 -7.83
N ILE A 244 5.88 -27.97 -7.86
CA ILE A 244 7.18 -27.56 -7.30
C ILE A 244 6.97 -27.24 -5.81
N PRO A 245 7.76 -27.81 -4.88
CA PRO A 245 7.65 -27.47 -3.45
C PRO A 245 8.10 -26.02 -3.17
N VAL A 246 7.56 -25.40 -2.13
CA VAL A 246 7.96 -24.04 -1.69
C VAL A 246 9.41 -24.02 -1.19
N ARG A 247 9.82 -25.06 -0.46
CA ARG A 247 11.15 -25.18 0.15
C ARG A 247 11.93 -26.35 -0.44
N LYS A 248 13.24 -26.19 -0.52
CA LYS A 248 14.18 -27.25 -0.91
C LYS A 248 14.22 -28.32 0.18
N ASP A 249 14.47 -29.56 -0.22
CA ASP A 249 14.84 -30.61 0.74
C ASP A 249 16.22 -30.29 1.33
N PRO A 250 16.48 -30.51 2.63
CA PRO A 250 17.81 -30.31 3.22
C PRO A 250 18.94 -31.12 2.55
N SER A 251 18.60 -32.17 1.80
CA SER A 251 19.54 -32.96 0.99
C SER A 251 19.83 -32.38 -0.39
N ASP A 252 19.15 -31.32 -0.81
CA ASP A 252 19.40 -30.61 -2.07
C ASP A 252 20.79 -29.94 -2.04
N PRO A 253 21.64 -30.13 -3.06
CA PRO A 253 22.99 -29.56 -3.10
C PRO A 253 23.02 -28.01 -3.12
N THR A 254 21.90 -27.36 -3.42
CA THR A 254 21.73 -25.90 -3.42
C THR A 254 21.00 -25.38 -2.19
N TYR A 255 20.70 -26.25 -1.22
CA TYR A 255 20.11 -25.86 0.06
C TYR A 255 21.10 -25.08 0.93
N SER A 256 20.62 -24.01 1.55
CA SER A 256 21.30 -23.37 2.69
C SER A 256 20.26 -22.84 3.68
N GLU A 257 20.64 -22.66 4.94
CA GLU A 257 19.73 -22.05 5.94
C GLU A 257 19.35 -20.61 5.57
N GLU A 258 20.22 -19.90 4.86
CA GLU A 258 20.00 -18.53 4.39
C GLU A 258 19.12 -18.48 3.12
N ASP A 259 19.08 -19.56 2.33
CA ASP A 259 18.23 -19.73 1.14
C ASP A 259 17.58 -21.12 1.09
N PRO A 260 16.49 -21.32 1.85
CA PRO A 260 15.79 -22.60 1.90
C PRO A 260 14.74 -22.77 0.79
N PHE A 261 14.56 -21.79 -0.10
CA PHE A 261 13.44 -21.77 -1.04
C PHE A 261 13.80 -22.44 -2.37
N THR A 262 12.84 -23.14 -2.96
CA THR A 262 13.03 -23.79 -4.26
C THR A 262 12.94 -22.72 -5.35
N ASP A 263 14.05 -22.17 -5.83
CA ASP A 263 14.02 -21.25 -6.99
C ASP A 263 14.22 -21.98 -8.31
N LEU A 264 15.12 -22.96 -8.32
CA LEU A 264 15.33 -23.87 -9.44
C LEU A 264 14.72 -25.24 -9.08
N PRO A 265 13.66 -25.69 -9.77
CA PRO A 265 13.12 -27.01 -9.52
C PRO A 265 14.16 -28.07 -9.92
N PHE A 266 14.54 -28.92 -8.96
CA PHE A 266 15.30 -30.15 -9.18
C PHE A 266 16.67 -29.94 -9.86
N PHE A 267 17.43 -28.95 -9.40
CA PHE A 267 18.76 -28.65 -9.95
C PHE A 267 19.73 -29.82 -9.76
N GLN A 268 20.16 -30.43 -10.87
CA GLN A 268 21.19 -31.49 -10.87
C GLN A 268 22.56 -31.00 -11.38
N GLY A 269 22.60 -29.81 -12.00
CA GLY A 269 23.81 -29.17 -12.52
C GLY A 269 23.49 -28.04 -13.51
N PRO A 270 24.47 -27.16 -13.80
CA PRO A 270 24.27 -25.95 -14.61
C PRO A 270 23.82 -26.21 -16.06
N ASP A 271 24.10 -27.41 -16.61
CA ASP A 271 23.72 -27.82 -17.97
C ASP A 271 22.71 -28.98 -17.97
N SER A 272 22.04 -29.25 -16.84
CA SER A 272 21.11 -30.37 -16.74
C SER A 272 19.80 -30.10 -17.49
N TYR A 273 19.37 -31.01 -18.36
CA TYR A 273 18.07 -30.95 -19.05
C TYR A 273 16.92 -30.79 -18.04
N GLU A 274 17.04 -31.44 -16.88
CA GLU A 274 16.08 -31.40 -15.77
C GLU A 274 15.82 -29.97 -15.27
N SER A 275 16.86 -29.11 -15.20
CA SER A 275 16.69 -27.71 -14.79
C SER A 275 15.88 -26.88 -15.80
N SER A 276 15.86 -27.28 -17.08
CA SER A 276 15.13 -26.59 -18.16
C SER A 276 13.75 -27.19 -18.45
N LYS A 277 13.42 -28.30 -17.79
CA LYS A 277 12.22 -29.08 -18.05
C LYS A 277 10.97 -28.37 -17.54
N TYR A 278 11.07 -27.70 -16.40
CA TYR A 278 9.97 -27.03 -15.68
C TYR A 278 9.94 -25.51 -15.93
N GLU A 279 8.78 -24.90 -15.73
CA GLU A 279 8.61 -23.45 -15.90
C GLU A 279 9.50 -22.65 -14.94
N PHE A 280 10.34 -21.78 -15.49
CA PHE A 280 11.19 -20.85 -14.75
C PHE A 280 10.38 -19.66 -14.23
N SER A 281 9.59 -19.89 -13.18
CA SER A 281 9.01 -18.79 -12.40
C SER A 281 9.77 -18.62 -11.09
N GLN A 282 9.90 -17.38 -10.61
CA GLN A 282 10.49 -17.12 -9.29
C GLN A 282 9.58 -17.67 -8.19
N ASN A 283 10.14 -18.04 -7.05
CA ASN A 283 9.35 -18.47 -5.91
C ASN A 283 8.72 -17.25 -5.23
N PRO A 284 7.39 -17.10 -5.23
CA PRO A 284 6.73 -15.93 -4.65
C PRO A 284 6.97 -15.83 -3.15
N ILE A 285 7.12 -16.95 -2.45
CA ILE A 285 7.38 -17.00 -1.01
C ILE A 285 8.82 -16.56 -0.71
N ALA A 286 9.78 -16.95 -1.55
CA ALA A 286 11.15 -16.44 -1.47
C ALA A 286 11.20 -14.93 -1.74
N LEU A 287 10.47 -14.46 -2.75
CA LEU A 287 10.35 -13.02 -3.03
C LEU A 287 9.74 -12.28 -1.83
N ALA A 288 8.71 -12.83 -1.18
CA ALA A 288 8.18 -12.26 0.06
C ALA A 288 9.24 -12.19 1.15
N TYR A 289 9.99 -13.26 1.35
CA TYR A 289 10.99 -13.36 2.41
C TYR A 289 12.20 -12.42 2.21
N PHE A 290 12.73 -12.37 0.99
CA PHE A 290 13.96 -11.61 0.68
C PHE A 290 13.71 -10.14 0.34
N THR A 291 12.47 -9.74 0.06
CA THR A 291 12.17 -8.33 -0.18
C THR A 291 12.22 -7.57 1.14
N ASP A 292 13.16 -6.65 1.25
CA ASP A 292 13.23 -5.62 2.30
C ASP A 292 13.35 -4.26 1.59
N ASP A 293 12.25 -3.50 1.56
CA ASP A 293 12.19 -2.15 1.02
C ASP A 293 11.52 -1.22 2.04
N ALA A 294 12.20 -1.08 3.18
CA ALA A 294 11.77 -0.22 4.26
C ALA A 294 12.13 1.25 4.02
N ALA A 295 11.10 2.08 3.78
CA ALA A 295 11.20 3.53 3.73
C ALA A 295 10.75 4.16 5.06
N ARG A 296 11.54 5.13 5.54
CA ARG A 296 11.20 5.95 6.71
C ARG A 296 11.12 7.41 6.30
N THR A 297 9.94 7.99 6.44
CA THR A 297 9.69 9.38 6.03
C THR A 297 9.24 10.21 7.22
N PHE A 298 9.97 11.28 7.50
CA PHE A 298 9.56 12.28 8.46
C PHE A 298 9.14 13.54 7.71
N LYS A 299 7.93 14.03 7.98
CA LYS A 299 7.42 15.28 7.41
C LYS A 299 6.95 16.18 8.53
N THR A 300 7.25 17.46 8.39
CA THR A 300 6.74 18.52 9.26
C THR A 300 6.15 19.60 8.41
N PHE A 301 5.02 20.13 8.86
CA PHE A 301 4.29 21.15 8.16
C PHE A 301 3.69 22.11 9.17
N GLY A 302 3.74 23.41 8.90
CA GLY A 302 3.14 24.36 9.79
C GLY A 302 3.47 25.81 9.48
N ASN A 303 2.75 26.70 10.15
CA ASN A 303 2.94 28.14 10.09
C ASN A 303 2.75 28.73 11.48
N ILE A 304 3.52 29.79 11.74
CA ILE A 304 3.41 30.62 12.93
C ILE A 304 3.16 32.04 12.41
N PHE A 305 2.17 32.73 12.98
CA PHE A 305 1.81 34.07 12.55
C PHE A 305 1.43 34.96 13.73
N ALA A 306 1.54 36.26 13.49
CA ALA A 306 1.07 37.31 14.39
C ALA A 306 0.39 38.40 13.56
N GLU A 307 -0.81 38.81 13.97
CA GLU A 307 -1.61 39.84 13.34
C GLU A 307 -1.79 41.00 14.32
N TYR A 308 -1.53 42.21 13.86
CA TYR A 308 -1.70 43.43 14.64
C TYR A 308 -2.73 44.36 14.00
N SER A 309 -3.80 44.68 14.73
CA SER A 309 -4.88 45.57 14.29
C SER A 309 -4.70 46.96 14.88
N PHE A 310 -4.74 47.99 14.03
CA PHE A 310 -4.58 49.40 14.40
C PHE A 310 -5.89 50.05 14.83
#